data_AF-A0A452ZUF6-F1
#
_entry.id   AF-A0A452ZUF6-F1
#
_cell.length_a   1.000
_cell.length_b   1.000
_cell.length_c   1.000
_cell.angle_alpha   90.00
_cell.angle_beta   90.00
_cell.angle_gamma   90.00
#
_symmetry.space_group_name_H-M   'P 1'
#
loop_
_entity.id
_entity.type
_entity.pdbx_description
1 polymer ?
#
loop_
_entity_poly.entity_id
_entity_poly.type
_entity_poly.pdbx_seq_one_letter_code
_entity_poly.pdbx_strand_id
1 'polypeptide(L)' 'LAAMCWAMWNCHNKATFESKRMRSPFDVVCSACGYLNYWAGLMSGADREAMERGAKMLKTNASNLMRICAAPGNAMKG' A
#
# COMPACT_ATOMS: atom_id res chain seq x y z
N LEU A 1 11.90 8.74 6.66
CA LEU A 1 10.71 9.20 7.41
C LEU A 1 9.94 10.32 6.71
N ALA A 2 10.58 11.43 6.33
CA ALA A 2 9.89 12.55 5.64
C ALA A 2 9.09 12.12 4.39
N ALA A 3 9.65 11.23 3.57
CA ALA A 3 8.96 10.68 2.39
C ALA A 3 7.70 9.87 2.73
N MET A 4 7.72 9.09 3.82
CA MET A 4 6.56 8.34 4.29
C MET A 4 5.48 9.28 4.85
N CYS A 5 5.89 10.32 5.59
CA CYS A 5 4.96 11.36 6.06
C CYS A 5 4.31 12.09 4.88
N TRP A 6 5.06 12.42 3.83
CA TRP A 6 4.53 13.05 2.62
C TRP A 6 3.55 12.15 1.88
N ALA A 7 3.85 10.85 1.76
CA ALA A 7 2.95 9.89 1.12
C ALA A 7 1.65 9.69 1.91
N MET A 8 1.74 9.55 3.24
CA MET A 8 0.57 9.45 4.12
C MET A 8 -0.28 10.72 4.05
N TRP A 9 0.37 11.89 4.12
CA TRP A 9 -0.28 13.19 3.97
C TRP A 9 -1.01 13.29 2.62
N ASN A 10 -0.34 12.98 1.51
CA ASN A 10 -0.95 13.09 0.17
C ASN A 10 -2.09 12.08 -0.04
N CYS A 11 -1.98 10.86 0.49
CA CYS A 11 -3.07 9.88 0.48
C CYS A 11 -4.28 10.37 1.29
N HIS A 12 -4.05 10.95 2.46
CA HIS A 12 -5.10 11.50 3.31
C HIS A 12 -5.74 12.72 2.65
N ASN A 13 -4.94 13.62 2.09
CA ASN A 13 -5.39 14.82 1.41
C ASN A 13 -6.23 14.47 0.16
N LYS A 14 -5.85 13.44 -0.61
CA LYS A 14 -6.66 12.94 -1.74
C LYS A 14 -7.98 12.31 -1.28
N ALA A 15 -7.99 11.57 -0.18
CA ALA A 15 -9.22 11.00 0.38
C ALA A 15 -10.18 12.10 0.86
N THR A 16 -9.65 13.17 1.47
CA THR A 16 -10.43 14.28 2.03
C THR A 16 -10.87 15.30 0.97
N PHE A 17 -9.99 15.67 0.03
CA PHE A 17 -10.26 16.73 -0.96
C PHE A 17 -10.79 16.21 -2.30
N GLU A 18 -10.33 15.06 -2.79
CA GLU A 18 -10.81 14.51 -4.08
C GLU A 18 -12.06 13.62 -3.91
N SER A 19 -12.51 13.39 -2.67
CA SER A 19 -13.62 12.49 -2.32
C SER A 19 -13.53 11.10 -2.98
N LYS A 20 -12.30 10.67 -3.31
CA LYS A 20 -12.01 9.29 -3.73
C LYS A 20 -12.09 8.42 -2.50
N ARG A 21 -13.32 8.02 -2.13
CA ARG A 21 -13.54 6.98 -1.13
C ARG A 21 -12.78 5.74 -1.57
N MET A 22 -11.69 5.43 -0.87
CA MET A 22 -11.01 4.16 -1.04
C MET A 22 -12.00 3.07 -0.68
N ARG A 23 -12.34 2.26 -1.69
CA ARG A 23 -13.38 1.24 -1.58
C ARG A 23 -12.88 0.07 -0.73
N SER A 24 -11.56 -0.02 -0.56
CA SER A 24 -10.89 -0.99 0.27
C SER A 24 -9.66 -0.39 0.95
N PRO A 25 -9.32 -0.81 2.19
CA PRO A 25 -8.03 -0.48 2.80
C PRO A 25 -6.83 -0.94 1.94
N PHE A 26 -7.02 -1.90 1.02
CA PHE A 26 -5.99 -2.35 0.09
C PHE A 26 -5.64 -1.31 -0.99
N ASP A 27 -6.53 -0.36 -1.30
CA ASP A 27 -6.24 0.74 -2.25
C ASP A 27 -5.15 1.68 -1.69
N VAL A 28 -5.16 1.90 -0.37
CA VAL A 28 -4.11 2.65 0.33
C VAL A 28 -2.76 1.95 0.17
N VAL A 29 -2.75 0.63 0.37
CA VAL A 29 -1.51 -0.17 0.33
C VAL A 29 -0.97 -0.27 -1.10
N CYS A 30 -1.86 -0.40 -2.10
CA CYS A 30 -1.48 -0.37 -3.51
C CYS A 30 -0.87 0.98 -3.90
N SER A 31 -1.47 2.09 -3.43
CA SER A 31 -0.93 3.44 -3.63
C SER A 31 0.43 3.61 -2.96
N ALA A 32 0.58 3.15 -1.71
CA ALA A 32 1.86 3.16 -1.00
C ALA A 32 2.95 2.37 -1.73
N CYS A 33 2.61 1.21 -2.31
CA CYS A 33 3.54 0.43 -3.14
C CYS A 33 3.98 1.21 -4.39
N GLY A 34 3.07 1.95 -5.04
CA GLY A 34 3.39 2.80 -6.18
C GLY A 34 4.39 3.91 -5.82
N TYR A 35 4.17 4.58 -4.69
CA TYR A 35 5.11 5.58 -4.19
C TYR A 35 6.48 4.98 -3.87
N LEU A 36 6.54 3.85 -3.14
CA LEU A 36 7.82 3.22 -2.80
C LEU A 36 8.64 2.84 -4.04
N ASN A 37 7.99 2.37 -5.12
CA ASN A 37 8.68 2.11 -6.39
C ASN A 37 9.17 3.39 -7.07
N TYR A 38 8.36 4.46 -7.07
CA TYR A 38 8.79 5.76 -7.59
C TYR A 38 10.03 6.29 -6.85
N TRP A 39 10.02 6.21 -5.52
CA TRP A 39 11.17 6.58 -4.70
C TRP A 39 12.38 5.69 -4.96
N ALA A 40 12.18 4.42 -5.30
CA ALA A 40 13.30 3.52 -5.54
C ALA A 40 14.03 3.88 -6.82
N GLY A 41 13.29 4.36 -7.84
CA GLY A 41 13.87 4.92 -9.06
C GLY A 41 14.71 6.18 -8.83
N LEU A 42 14.52 6.88 -7.70
CA LEU A 42 15.33 8.05 -7.31
C LEU A 42 16.57 7.66 -6.48
N MET A 43 16.67 6.41 -6.02
CA MET A 43 17.79 5.91 -5.24
C MET A 43 18.77 5.12 -6.11
N SER A 44 20.01 4.95 -5.64
CA SER A 44 21.05 4.16 -6.30
C SER A 44 21.55 3.03 -5.40
N GLY A 45 22.01 1.93 -6.01
CA GLY A 45 22.68 0.84 -5.31
C GLY A 45 21.77 0.11 -4.31
N ALA A 46 22.32 -0.20 -3.14
CA ALA A 46 21.67 -1.05 -2.13
C ALA A 46 20.34 -0.46 -1.60
N ASP A 47 20.24 0.87 -1.51
CA ASP A 47 19.04 1.54 -0.99
C ASP A 47 17.85 1.41 -1.94
N ARG A 48 18.10 1.50 -3.25
CA ARG A 48 17.09 1.22 -4.28
C ARG A 48 16.56 -0.20 -4.13
N GLU A 49 17.46 -1.17 -4.08
CA GLU A 49 17.05 -2.57 -4.01
C GLU A 49 16.30 -2.89 -2.71
N ALA A 50 16.74 -2.32 -1.58
CA ALA A 50 16.06 -2.49 -0.30
C ALA A 50 14.62 -1.96 -0.38
N MET A 51 14.42 -0.81 -1.05
CA MET A 51 13.10 -0.21 -1.17
C MET A 51 12.19 -0.93 -2.16
N GLU A 52 12.72 -1.40 -3.30
CA GLU A 52 11.98 -2.25 -4.24
C GLU A 52 11.54 -3.57 -3.58
N ARG A 53 12.45 -4.19 -2.82
CA ARG A 53 12.13 -5.39 -2.02
C ARG A 53 11.03 -5.10 -1.01
N GLY A 54 11.11 -4.00 -0.26
CA GLY A 54 10.08 -3.58 0.69
C GLY A 54 8.72 -3.34 0.02
N ALA A 55 8.70 -2.64 -1.12
CA ALA A 55 7.48 -2.41 -1.90
C ALA A 55 6.84 -3.72 -2.38
N LYS A 56 7.66 -4.66 -2.87
CA LYS A 56 7.21 -5.97 -3.32
C LYS A 56 6.63 -6.81 -2.17
N MET A 57 7.27 -6.80 -1.00
CA MET A 57 6.77 -7.48 0.19
C MET A 57 5.42 -6.89 0.64
N LEU A 58 5.31 -5.57 0.70
CA LEU A 58 4.08 -4.88 1.08
C LEU A 58 2.92 -5.25 0.13
N LYS A 59 3.17 -5.24 -1.19
CA LYS A 59 2.17 -5.64 -2.20
C LYS A 59 1.74 -7.10 -2.05
N THR A 60 2.70 -7.99 -1.78
CA THR A 60 2.45 -9.43 -1.62
C THR A 60 1.60 -9.69 -0.37
N ASN A 61 1.95 -9.07 0.75
CA ASN A 61 1.22 -9.20 2.01
C ASN A 61 -0.19 -8.61 1.88
N ALA A 62 -0.34 -7.46 1.23
CA ALA A 62 -1.64 -6.87 0.94
C ALA A 62 -2.52 -7.80 0.08
N SER A 63 -1.94 -8.42 -0.94
CA SER A 63 -2.66 -9.37 -1.80
C SER A 63 -3.08 -10.63 -1.04
N ASN A 64 -2.24 -11.12 -0.13
CA ASN A 64 -2.56 -12.26 0.72
C ASN A 64 -3.68 -11.92 1.71
N LEU A 65 -3.59 -10.77 2.38
CA LEU A 65 -4.65 -10.30 3.27
C LEU A 65 -5.96 -10.05 2.51
N MET A 66 -5.89 -9.51 1.30
CA MET A 66 -7.08 -9.32 0.46
C MET A 66 -7.77 -10.64 0.14
N ARG A 67 -7.02 -11.72 -0.12
CA ARG A 67 -7.59 -13.06 -0.32
C ARG A 67 -8.22 -13.62 0.95
N ILE A 68 -7.58 -13.42 2.11
CA ILE A 68 -8.12 -13.85 3.40
C ILE A 68 -9.42 -13.09 3.72
N CYS A 69 -9.44 -11.78 3.51
CA CYS A 69 -10.61 -10.94 3.76
C CYS A 69 -11.72 -11.09 2.70
N ALA A 70 -11.40 -11.56 1.49
CA ALA A 70 -12.38 -11.80 0.42
C ALA A 70 -12.96 -13.23 0.43
N ALA A 71 -12.41 -14.14 1.26
CA ALA A 71 -13.02 -15.44 1.46
C ALA A 71 -14.39 -15.25 2.14
N PRO A 72 -15.48 -15.86 1.62
CA PRO A 72 -16.77 -15.81 2.31
C PRO A 72 -16.60 -16.45 3.68
N GLY A 73 -16.94 -15.71 4.73
CA GLY A 73 -17.01 -16.25 6.09
C GLY A 73 -18.13 -17.30 6.19
N ASN A 74 -17.88 -18.52 5.74
CA ASN A 74 -18.70 -19.68 6.05
C ASN A 74 -17.92 -20.61 6.98
N ALA A 75 -17.99 -20.33 8.28
CA ALA A 75 -17.95 -21.33 9.35
C ALA A 75 -18.13 -20.68 10.74
N MET A 76 -19.23 -19.95 10.96
CA MET A 76 -19.76 -19.80 12.31
C MET A 76 -21.27 -19.57 12.31
N LYS A 77 -21.99 -20.69 12.17
CA LYS A 77 -23.35 -20.98 12.65
C LYS A 77 -23.48 -22.48 12.41
N GLY A 78 -23.43 -23.34 13.43
CA GLY A 78 -24.26 -23.30 14.64
C GLY A 78 -25.41 -24.24 14.36
#